data_AF-A0A966Q2T9-F1
#
_entry.id   AF-A0A966Q2T9-F1
#
_cell.length_a   1.000
_cell.length_b   1.000
_cell.length_c   1.000
_cell.angle_alpha   90.00
_cell.angle_beta   90.00
_cell.angle_gamma   90.00
#
_symmetry.space_group_name_H-M   'P 1'
#
loop_
_entity.id
_entity.type
_entity.pdbx_description
1 polymer ?
#
loop_
_entity_poly.entity_id
_entity_poly.type
_entity_poly.pdbx_seq_one_letter_code
_entity_poly.pdbx_strand_id
1 'polypeptide(L)'
;MDLYSQFIYKSRYSRFLPKMNRRENWEETINRYLDFMENHLQEKHQYDMKPLRPRLFDAIHDLKVMPSMRALMTAGKALERDNTCGYNCSFIPVDDPKAFDEAMFILLCGTGVGFSVERQFINQLPEIPEKLFDSETTISVRDSKEGWAKALRMLIALLYTGEIPKWDLSKVRPAGAPLKTFGGRSSGPDPLHELFRFVVKTFRNAHGRKLTSLECHDVLCKIGEVVVVGGVRRSAMISLSNLSDDRMRHCKSGSWWEANPQRALSNNSAVYNEKPEIGTFMAEWIS
;
A
#
# COMPACT_ATOMS: atom_id res chain seq x y z
N MET A 1 -13.83 -29.26 2.72
CA MET A 1 -12.58 -28.47 2.88
C MET A 1 -11.66 -29.23 3.81
N ASP A 2 -10.43 -29.55 3.41
CA ASP A 2 -9.45 -30.24 4.27
C ASP A 2 -8.99 -29.37 5.46
N LEU A 3 -8.27 -29.96 6.42
CA LEU A 3 -7.83 -29.29 7.65
C LEU A 3 -6.91 -28.09 7.39
N TYR A 4 -6.01 -28.20 6.40
CA TYR A 4 -5.09 -27.13 6.04
C TYR A 4 -5.85 -25.92 5.48
N SER A 5 -6.75 -26.17 4.55
CA SER A 5 -7.63 -25.17 3.95
C SER A 5 -8.51 -24.48 5.00
N GLN A 6 -9.06 -25.25 5.96
CA GLN A 6 -9.83 -24.69 7.08
C GLN A 6 -8.98 -23.78 7.97
N PHE A 7 -7.74 -24.16 8.27
CA PHE A 7 -6.82 -23.35 9.05
C PHE A 7 -6.48 -22.03 8.34
N ILE A 8 -6.17 -22.08 7.04
CA ILE A 8 -5.90 -20.89 6.23
C ILE A 8 -7.14 -19.98 6.20
N TYR A 9 -8.32 -20.54 5.96
CA TYR A 9 -9.59 -19.81 5.99
C TYR A 9 -9.80 -19.08 7.32
N LYS A 10 -9.73 -19.81 8.44
CA LYS A 10 -9.95 -19.26 9.78
C LYS A 10 -8.91 -18.20 10.15
N SER A 11 -7.66 -18.40 9.79
CA SER A 11 -6.57 -17.49 10.17
C SER A 11 -6.47 -16.23 9.32
N ARG A 12 -7.08 -16.18 8.12
CA ARG A 12 -6.91 -15.06 7.17
C ARG A 12 -8.19 -14.39 6.71
N TYR A 13 -9.28 -15.14 6.51
CA TYR A 13 -10.49 -14.63 5.82
C TYR A 13 -11.70 -14.51 6.72
N SER A 14 -11.82 -15.38 7.73
CA SER A 14 -12.94 -15.33 8.67
C SER A 14 -12.86 -14.11 9.59
N ARG A 15 -13.96 -13.36 9.74
CA ARG A 15 -14.02 -12.24 10.71
C ARG A 15 -14.31 -12.74 12.10
N PHE A 16 -13.84 -12.01 13.10
CA PHE A 16 -14.24 -12.22 14.49
C PHE A 16 -15.63 -11.63 14.71
N LEU A 17 -16.52 -12.38 15.34
CA LEU A 17 -17.89 -12.00 15.67
C LEU A 17 -17.96 -11.73 17.19
N PRO A 18 -17.88 -10.46 17.66
CA PRO A 18 -17.75 -10.16 19.08
C PRO A 18 -18.90 -10.70 19.92
N LYS A 19 -20.13 -10.64 19.40
CA LYS A 19 -21.33 -11.13 20.09
C LYS A 19 -21.33 -12.64 20.33
N MET A 20 -20.68 -13.40 19.45
CA MET A 20 -20.62 -14.88 19.52
C MET A 20 -19.27 -15.38 20.05
N ASN A 21 -18.34 -14.47 20.35
CA ASN A 21 -16.99 -14.76 20.80
C ASN A 21 -16.24 -15.84 19.96
N ARG A 22 -16.46 -15.84 18.64
CA ARG A 22 -15.83 -16.79 17.70
C ARG A 22 -15.59 -16.14 16.35
N ARG A 23 -14.88 -16.84 15.46
CA ARG A 23 -14.72 -16.44 14.06
C ARG A 23 -15.81 -17.04 13.17
N GLU A 24 -16.11 -16.35 12.07
CA GLU A 24 -17.04 -16.79 11.01
C GLU A 24 -16.73 -18.22 10.53
N ASN A 25 -17.75 -19.01 10.28
CA ASN A 25 -17.70 -20.26 9.51
C ASN A 25 -17.81 -19.96 8.01
N TRP A 26 -17.44 -20.92 7.16
CA TRP A 26 -17.31 -20.71 5.72
C TRP A 26 -18.59 -20.13 5.09
N GLU A 27 -19.73 -20.73 5.42
CA GLU A 27 -21.07 -20.28 4.98
C GLU A 27 -21.39 -18.84 5.41
N GLU A 28 -21.00 -18.42 6.62
CA GLU A 28 -21.22 -17.05 7.11
C GLU A 28 -20.38 -16.05 6.32
N THR A 29 -19.13 -16.40 5.98
CA THR A 29 -18.28 -15.56 5.14
C THR A 29 -18.81 -15.47 3.70
N ILE A 30 -19.31 -16.57 3.13
CA ILE A 30 -19.92 -16.57 1.80
C ILE A 30 -21.16 -15.68 1.79
N ASN A 31 -22.07 -15.86 2.76
CA ASN A 31 -23.29 -15.06 2.84
C ASN A 31 -22.96 -13.57 3.00
N ARG A 32 -22.01 -13.21 3.87
CA ARG A 32 -21.56 -11.81 3.99
C ARG A 32 -21.05 -11.22 2.67
N TYR A 33 -20.32 -12.01 1.88
CA TYR A 33 -19.85 -11.58 0.57
C TYR A 33 -21.00 -11.42 -0.42
N LEU A 34 -21.90 -12.41 -0.52
CA LEU A 34 -23.04 -12.36 -1.44
C LEU A 34 -24.03 -11.26 -1.07
N ASP A 35 -24.30 -11.03 0.23
CA ASP A 35 -25.13 -9.93 0.72
C ASP A 35 -24.57 -8.58 0.28
N PHE A 36 -23.25 -8.41 0.42
CA PHE A 36 -22.59 -7.20 -0.02
C PHE A 36 -22.73 -7.00 -1.54
N MET A 37 -22.49 -8.05 -2.33
CA MET A 37 -22.58 -7.98 -3.79
C MET A 37 -24.03 -7.73 -4.25
N GLU A 38 -25.01 -8.40 -3.65
CA GLU A 38 -26.43 -8.23 -3.94
C GLU A 38 -26.87 -6.77 -3.73
N ASN A 39 -26.58 -6.22 -2.55
CA ASN A 39 -26.92 -4.84 -2.22
C ASN A 39 -26.19 -3.85 -3.15
N HIS A 40 -24.89 -4.07 -3.40
CA HIS A 40 -24.10 -3.21 -4.28
C HIS A 40 -24.63 -3.19 -5.71
N LEU A 41 -24.94 -4.35 -6.28
CA LEU A 41 -25.48 -4.49 -7.63
C LEU A 41 -26.89 -3.90 -7.75
N GLN A 42 -27.74 -4.10 -6.74
CA GLN A 42 -29.07 -3.53 -6.72
C GLN A 42 -29.02 -2.00 -6.63
N GLU A 43 -28.23 -1.43 -5.71
CA GLU A 43 -28.17 0.02 -5.46
C GLU A 43 -27.45 0.79 -6.59
N LYS A 44 -26.34 0.25 -7.12
CA LYS A 44 -25.52 0.95 -8.12
C LYS A 44 -25.91 0.65 -9.56
N HIS A 45 -26.48 -0.52 -9.80
CA HIS A 45 -26.72 -1.03 -11.16
C HIS A 45 -28.16 -1.51 -11.40
N GLN A 46 -29.05 -1.41 -10.40
CA GLN A 46 -30.45 -1.87 -10.50
C GLN A 46 -30.57 -3.34 -10.94
N TYR A 47 -29.57 -4.15 -10.59
CA TYR A 47 -29.48 -5.54 -10.99
C TYR A 47 -29.88 -6.47 -9.84
N ASP A 48 -30.91 -7.29 -10.06
CA ASP A 48 -31.36 -8.28 -9.10
C ASP A 48 -30.56 -9.59 -9.24
N MET A 49 -29.66 -9.82 -8.27
CA MET A 49 -28.83 -11.03 -8.20
C MET A 49 -29.56 -12.21 -7.54
N LYS A 50 -30.73 -12.01 -6.89
CA LYS A 50 -31.41 -13.04 -6.11
C LYS A 50 -31.65 -14.35 -6.87
N PRO A 51 -32.04 -14.36 -8.16
CA PRO A 51 -32.21 -15.60 -8.92
C PRO A 51 -30.92 -16.42 -9.07
N LEU A 52 -29.76 -15.75 -9.07
CA LEU A 52 -28.45 -16.41 -9.21
C LEU A 52 -27.83 -16.78 -7.86
N ARG A 53 -28.27 -16.17 -6.76
CA ARG A 53 -27.66 -16.29 -5.44
C ARG A 53 -27.48 -17.75 -4.97
N PRO A 54 -28.49 -18.66 -5.05
CA PRO A 54 -28.30 -20.04 -4.61
C PRO A 54 -27.20 -20.75 -5.39
N ARG A 55 -27.18 -20.58 -6.72
CA ARG A 55 -26.16 -21.16 -7.59
C ARG A 55 -24.76 -20.63 -7.28
N LEU A 56 -24.63 -19.32 -7.00
CA LEU A 56 -23.38 -18.71 -6.59
C LEU A 56 -22.92 -19.21 -5.22
N PHE A 57 -23.85 -19.33 -4.25
CA PHE A 57 -23.56 -19.87 -2.94
C PHE A 57 -23.01 -21.29 -3.03
N ASP A 58 -23.71 -22.19 -3.72
CA ASP A 58 -23.29 -23.60 -3.87
C ASP A 58 -21.94 -23.71 -4.58
N ALA A 59 -21.72 -22.92 -5.64
CA ALA A 59 -20.46 -22.92 -6.38
C ALA A 59 -19.27 -22.47 -5.52
N ILE A 60 -19.46 -21.48 -4.65
CA ILE A 60 -18.42 -21.00 -3.73
C ILE A 60 -18.25 -21.95 -2.55
N HIS A 61 -19.36 -22.44 -1.99
CA HIS A 61 -19.38 -23.38 -0.87
C HIS A 61 -18.61 -24.65 -1.21
N ASP A 62 -18.89 -25.23 -2.38
CA ASP A 62 -18.25 -26.45 -2.89
C ASP A 62 -16.85 -26.20 -3.48
N LEU A 63 -16.35 -24.95 -3.42
CA LEU A 63 -15.05 -24.53 -3.96
C LEU A 63 -14.90 -24.78 -5.47
N LYS A 64 -16.02 -24.84 -6.22
CA LYS A 64 -16.02 -24.92 -7.70
C LYS A 64 -15.57 -23.60 -8.33
N VAL A 65 -15.85 -22.48 -7.67
CA VAL A 65 -15.39 -21.13 -8.01
C VAL A 65 -15.00 -20.40 -6.73
N MET A 66 -13.95 -19.59 -6.79
CA MET A 66 -13.55 -18.73 -5.67
C MET A 66 -13.72 -17.25 -6.03
N PRO A 67 -14.34 -16.43 -5.16
CA PRO A 67 -14.41 -15.00 -5.38
C PRO A 67 -13.03 -14.35 -5.18
N SER A 68 -12.92 -13.06 -5.49
CA SER A 68 -11.76 -12.26 -5.06
C SER A 68 -11.59 -12.43 -3.55
N MET A 69 -10.50 -13.09 -3.16
CA MET A 69 -10.14 -13.32 -1.75
C MET A 69 -10.08 -12.02 -0.95
N ARG A 70 -9.74 -10.92 -1.62
CA ARG A 70 -9.74 -9.58 -1.04
C ARG A 70 -11.16 -9.10 -0.78
N ALA A 71 -12.03 -9.14 -1.80
CA ALA A 71 -13.42 -8.75 -1.63
C ALA A 71 -14.14 -9.64 -0.60
N LEU A 72 -13.82 -10.93 -0.55
CA LEU A 72 -14.31 -11.85 0.46
C LEU A 72 -13.90 -11.43 1.88
N MET A 73 -12.64 -11.01 2.06
CA MET A 73 -12.12 -10.49 3.33
C MET A 73 -12.77 -9.15 3.71
N THR A 74 -12.96 -8.24 2.76
CA THR A 74 -13.34 -6.83 3.02
C THR A 74 -14.83 -6.51 2.82
N ALA A 75 -15.63 -7.41 2.24
CA ALA A 75 -17.08 -7.24 2.02
C ALA A 75 -17.83 -6.73 3.27
N GLY A 76 -18.66 -5.71 3.09
CA GLY A 76 -19.26 -4.90 4.15
C GLY A 76 -18.58 -3.53 4.27
N LYS A 77 -18.61 -2.92 5.46
CA LYS A 77 -18.20 -1.51 5.68
C LYS A 77 -16.83 -1.11 5.13
N ALA A 78 -15.86 -2.04 5.07
CA ALA A 78 -14.54 -1.73 4.49
C ALA A 78 -14.64 -1.49 2.98
N LEU A 79 -15.24 -2.44 2.26
CA LEU A 79 -15.39 -2.39 0.81
C LEU A 79 -16.46 -1.40 0.35
N GLU A 80 -17.48 -1.16 1.18
CA GLU A 80 -18.49 -0.13 0.95
C GLU A 80 -17.90 1.29 0.98
N ARG A 81 -16.99 1.55 1.94
CA ARG A 81 -16.35 2.85 2.09
C ARG A 81 -15.39 3.17 0.95
N ASP A 82 -14.66 2.17 0.48
CA ASP A 82 -13.66 2.36 -0.57
C ASP A 82 -13.44 1.07 -1.38
N ASN A 83 -13.64 1.17 -2.70
CA ASN A 83 -13.51 0.03 -3.61
C ASN A 83 -12.07 -0.47 -3.74
N THR A 84 -11.06 0.34 -3.44
CA THR A 84 -9.63 -0.04 -3.42
C THR A 84 -9.42 -1.27 -2.57
N CYS A 85 -10.21 -1.38 -1.48
CA CYS A 85 -10.20 -2.50 -0.53
C CYS A 85 -10.62 -3.84 -1.15
N GLY A 86 -11.14 -3.86 -2.38
CA GLY A 86 -11.55 -5.06 -3.13
C GLY A 86 -10.49 -5.54 -4.13
N TYR A 87 -9.51 -4.71 -4.45
CA TYR A 87 -8.42 -5.01 -5.37
C TYR A 87 -7.21 -5.60 -4.64
N ASN A 88 -6.51 -6.54 -5.29
CA ASN A 88 -5.29 -7.10 -4.73
C ASN A 88 -4.05 -6.28 -5.04
N CYS A 89 -4.00 -5.70 -6.24
CA CYS A 89 -2.84 -5.00 -6.77
C CYS A 89 -3.29 -3.72 -7.48
N SER A 90 -2.42 -2.73 -7.51
CA SER A 90 -2.52 -1.52 -8.31
C SER A 90 -1.14 -1.17 -8.90
N PHE A 91 -1.12 -0.14 -9.75
CA PHE A 91 0.11 0.41 -10.31
C PHE A 91 0.05 1.94 -10.31
N ILE A 92 1.18 2.60 -10.03
CA ILE A 92 1.30 4.07 -10.09
C ILE A 92 2.67 4.51 -10.64
N PRO A 93 2.73 5.31 -11.72
CA PRO A 93 3.98 5.98 -12.08
C PRO A 93 4.28 7.10 -11.08
N VAL A 94 5.57 7.35 -10.79
CA VAL A 94 5.98 8.46 -9.90
C VAL A 94 6.25 9.71 -10.74
N ASP A 95 5.18 10.31 -11.26
CA ASP A 95 5.19 11.50 -12.14
C ASP A 95 4.64 12.78 -11.46
N ASP A 96 3.77 12.66 -10.48
CA ASP A 96 3.27 13.74 -9.61
C ASP A 96 3.65 13.45 -8.14
N PRO A 97 4.04 14.46 -7.32
CA PRO A 97 4.25 14.29 -5.88
C PRO A 97 3.13 13.55 -5.12
N LYS A 98 1.88 13.59 -5.60
CA LYS A 98 0.75 12.86 -5.04
C LYS A 98 0.94 11.34 -5.07
N ALA A 99 1.78 10.82 -5.97
CA ALA A 99 2.02 9.39 -6.08
C ALA A 99 2.46 8.76 -4.76
N PHE A 100 3.18 9.51 -3.91
CA PHE A 100 3.62 9.03 -2.60
C PHE A 100 2.45 8.84 -1.62
N ASP A 101 1.56 9.81 -1.49
CA ASP A 101 0.44 9.71 -0.56
C ASP A 101 -0.69 8.79 -1.07
N GLU A 102 -0.86 8.73 -2.40
CA GLU A 102 -1.78 7.79 -3.03
C GLU A 102 -1.31 6.35 -2.83
N ALA A 103 -0.01 6.07 -3.03
CA ALA A 103 0.56 4.76 -2.71
C ALA A 103 0.36 4.39 -1.23
N MET A 104 0.58 5.33 -0.32
CA MET A 104 0.34 5.12 1.11
C MET A 104 -1.12 4.76 1.40
N PHE A 105 -2.06 5.49 0.81
CA PHE A 105 -3.49 5.23 0.99
C PHE A 105 -3.89 3.84 0.46
N ILE A 106 -3.45 3.50 -0.76
CA ILE A 106 -3.74 2.20 -1.39
C ILE A 106 -3.19 1.05 -0.54
N LEU A 107 -1.95 1.17 -0.05
CA LEU A 107 -1.35 0.19 0.85
C LEU A 107 -2.15 0.07 2.16
N LEU A 108 -2.64 1.18 2.72
CA LEU A 108 -3.47 1.17 3.93
C LEU A 108 -4.84 0.51 3.70
N CYS A 109 -5.32 0.49 2.45
CA CYS A 109 -6.48 -0.30 2.02
C CYS A 109 -6.18 -1.79 1.87
N GLY A 110 -4.92 -2.19 2.02
CA GLY A 110 -4.44 -3.57 1.93
C GLY A 110 -4.15 -4.02 0.51
N THR A 111 -4.09 -3.10 -0.44
CA THR A 111 -3.86 -3.35 -1.86
C THR A 111 -2.38 -3.15 -2.15
N GLY A 112 -1.73 -4.13 -2.78
CA GLY A 112 -0.32 -4.03 -3.16
C GLY A 112 -0.13 -2.96 -4.22
N VAL A 113 0.98 -2.22 -4.16
CA VAL A 113 1.26 -1.12 -5.09
C VAL A 113 2.53 -1.46 -5.87
N GLY A 114 2.38 -1.69 -7.17
CA GLY A 114 3.48 -1.55 -8.11
C GLY A 114 3.72 -0.09 -8.44
N PHE A 115 4.96 0.31 -8.63
CA PHE A 115 5.28 1.69 -8.96
C PHE A 115 6.45 1.79 -9.93
N SER A 116 6.45 2.82 -10.78
CA SER A 116 7.57 3.09 -11.69
C SER A 116 8.33 4.35 -11.28
N VAL A 117 9.63 4.18 -11.08
CA VAL A 117 10.62 5.25 -10.89
C VAL A 117 11.47 5.45 -12.15
N GLU A 118 10.97 5.03 -13.31
CA GLU A 118 11.61 5.31 -14.59
C GLU A 118 11.74 6.82 -14.81
N ARG A 119 12.85 7.21 -15.44
CA ARG A 119 13.29 8.57 -15.72
C ARG A 119 12.20 9.41 -16.39
N GLN A 120 11.42 8.84 -17.31
CA GLN A 120 10.34 9.59 -17.97
C GLN A 120 9.22 10.03 -17.00
N PHE A 121 9.05 9.35 -15.88
CA PHE A 121 8.09 9.73 -14.83
C PHE A 121 8.73 10.67 -13.83
N ILE A 122 9.84 10.25 -13.20
CA ILE A 122 10.45 11.04 -12.12
C ILE A 122 10.98 12.41 -12.58
N ASN A 123 11.30 12.58 -13.86
CA ASN A 123 11.68 13.89 -14.42
C ASN A 123 10.52 14.89 -14.45
N GLN A 124 9.27 14.44 -14.30
CA GLN A 124 8.09 15.32 -14.20
C GLN A 124 7.93 15.93 -12.81
N LEU A 125 8.57 15.34 -11.78
CA LEU A 125 8.56 15.89 -10.44
C LEU A 125 9.21 17.29 -10.40
N PRO A 126 8.74 18.18 -9.50
CA PRO A 126 9.34 19.49 -9.33
C PRO A 126 10.74 19.38 -8.71
N GLU A 127 11.54 20.42 -8.95
CA GLU A 127 12.82 20.59 -8.28
C GLU A 127 12.60 20.98 -6.82
N ILE A 128 13.44 20.45 -5.92
CA ILE A 128 13.41 20.82 -4.51
C ILE A 128 14.16 22.15 -4.34
N PRO A 129 13.63 23.12 -3.57
CA PRO A 129 14.31 24.38 -3.33
C PRO A 129 15.75 24.22 -2.83
N GLU A 130 16.64 25.15 -3.17
CA GLU A 130 18.04 25.14 -2.72
C GLU A 130 18.19 25.22 -1.19
N LYS A 131 17.20 25.84 -0.52
CA LYS A 131 17.18 26.01 0.92
C LYS A 131 15.84 25.53 1.47
N LEU A 132 15.93 24.75 2.54
CA LEU A 132 14.79 24.32 3.35
C LEU A 132 14.91 24.98 4.72
N PHE A 133 13.82 25.53 5.24
CA PHE A 133 13.79 26.23 6.51
C PHE A 133 12.80 25.56 7.47
N ASP A 134 13.16 25.47 8.74
CA ASP A 134 12.23 24.98 9.76
C ASP A 134 11.09 25.99 9.94
N SER A 135 9.85 25.50 9.84
CA SER A 135 8.62 26.30 9.88
C SER A 135 7.84 26.04 11.17
N GLU A 136 7.08 27.04 11.62
CA GLU A 136 6.15 26.91 12.75
C GLU A 136 4.83 26.21 12.35
N THR A 137 4.62 26.01 11.05
CA THR A 137 3.48 25.24 10.53
C THR A 137 3.45 23.84 11.14
N THR A 138 2.32 23.46 11.76
CA THR A 138 2.12 22.14 12.37
C THR A 138 1.03 21.35 11.66
N ILE A 139 1.38 20.18 11.15
CA ILE A 139 0.44 19.23 10.53
C ILE A 139 -0.26 18.43 11.64
N SER A 140 -1.57 18.66 11.86
CA SER A 140 -2.36 17.84 12.78
C SER A 140 -2.88 16.57 12.09
N VAL A 141 -2.39 15.41 12.52
CA VAL A 141 -2.70 14.13 11.87
C VAL A 141 -4.00 13.55 12.42
N ARG A 142 -4.91 13.15 11.53
CA ARG A 142 -6.17 12.49 11.93
C ARG A 142 -5.99 10.98 12.05
N ASP A 143 -6.74 10.36 12.96
CA ASP A 143 -6.71 8.91 13.25
C ASP A 143 -7.48 8.06 12.22
N SER A 144 -7.14 8.23 10.94
CA SER A 144 -7.72 7.47 9.83
C SER A 144 -6.69 7.29 8.71
N LYS A 145 -6.97 6.36 7.79
CA LYS A 145 -6.10 6.10 6.63
C LYS A 145 -5.93 7.35 5.76
N GLU A 146 -7.05 8.04 5.51
CA GLU A 146 -7.09 9.31 4.79
C GLU A 146 -6.34 10.40 5.56
N GLY A 147 -6.43 10.38 6.90
CA GLY A 147 -5.68 11.30 7.76
C GLY A 147 -4.17 11.14 7.61
N TRP A 148 -3.68 9.90 7.59
CA TRP A 148 -2.27 9.58 7.41
C TRP A 148 -1.77 9.97 6.01
N ALA A 149 -2.49 9.55 4.96
CA ALA A 149 -2.16 9.91 3.58
C ALA A 149 -2.17 11.42 3.36
N LYS A 150 -3.22 12.12 3.84
CA LYS A 150 -3.30 13.58 3.73
C LYS A 150 -2.17 14.29 4.49
N ALA A 151 -1.75 13.78 5.65
CA ALA A 151 -0.63 14.34 6.38
C ALA A 151 0.69 14.18 5.62
N LEU A 152 0.93 13.03 4.98
CA LEU A 152 2.07 12.83 4.09
C LEU A 152 2.03 13.78 2.88
N ARG A 153 0.86 13.94 2.25
CA ARG A 153 0.65 14.91 1.17
C ARG A 153 1.04 16.33 1.58
N MET A 154 0.56 16.75 2.76
CA MET A 154 0.85 18.09 3.30
C MET A 154 2.35 18.26 3.58
N LEU A 155 3.00 17.24 4.16
CA LEU A 155 4.44 17.26 4.41
C LEU A 155 5.23 17.45 3.11
N ILE A 156 4.96 16.61 2.10
CA ILE A 156 5.64 16.66 0.81
C ILE A 156 5.40 18.01 0.11
N ALA A 157 4.16 18.52 0.14
CA ALA A 157 3.83 19.82 -0.44
C ALA A 157 4.62 20.96 0.22
N LEU A 158 4.71 21.00 1.55
CA LEU A 158 5.47 22.02 2.28
C LEU A 158 6.98 21.91 2.02
N LEU A 159 7.51 20.69 1.90
CA LEU A 159 8.92 20.50 1.55
C LEU A 159 9.25 21.04 0.16
N TYR A 160 8.34 20.88 -0.81
CA TYR A 160 8.49 21.48 -2.13
C TYR A 160 8.34 23.01 -2.14
N THR A 161 7.71 23.61 -1.13
CA THR A 161 7.69 25.08 -0.94
C THR A 161 8.88 25.60 -0.12
N GLY A 162 9.77 24.72 0.35
CA GLY A 162 10.95 25.08 1.12
C GLY A 162 10.72 25.10 2.64
N GLU A 163 9.57 24.63 3.11
CA GLU A 163 9.21 24.61 4.53
C GLU A 163 9.32 23.19 5.12
N ILE A 164 9.99 23.08 6.26
CA ILE A 164 10.04 21.86 7.08
C ILE A 164 9.07 22.05 8.24
N PRO A 165 7.86 21.47 8.17
CA PRO A 165 6.85 21.64 9.20
C PRO A 165 7.10 20.73 10.42
N LYS A 166 6.43 21.08 11.52
CA LYS A 166 6.20 20.20 12.68
C LYS A 166 4.97 19.32 12.41
N TRP A 167 4.80 18.25 13.19
CA TRP A 167 3.60 17.40 13.11
C TRP A 167 3.12 16.94 14.48
N ASP A 168 1.80 16.92 14.65
CA ASP A 168 1.11 16.48 15.86
C ASP A 168 0.42 15.14 15.61
N LEU A 169 0.89 14.12 16.32
CA LEU A 169 0.40 12.74 16.27
C LEU A 169 -0.47 12.37 17.47
N SER A 170 -0.78 13.31 18.37
CA SER A 170 -1.51 13.05 19.63
C SER A 170 -2.89 12.41 19.41
N LYS A 171 -3.51 12.66 18.26
CA LYS A 171 -4.81 12.09 17.89
C LYS A 171 -4.73 10.66 17.38
N VAL A 172 -3.56 10.20 16.94
CA VAL A 172 -3.37 8.85 16.40
C VAL A 172 -3.44 7.84 17.54
N ARG A 173 -4.27 6.81 17.37
CA ARG A 173 -4.48 5.79 18.42
C ARG A 173 -3.18 5.05 18.76
N PRO A 174 -3.00 4.62 20.02
CA PRO A 174 -1.78 3.93 20.45
C PRO A 174 -1.63 2.55 19.80
N ALA A 175 -0.41 2.02 19.84
CA ALA A 175 -0.11 0.68 19.40
C ALA A 175 -0.97 -0.36 20.15
N GLY A 176 -1.43 -1.39 19.44
CA GLY A 176 -2.29 -2.43 20.01
C GLY A 176 -3.79 -2.11 20.00
N ALA A 177 -4.19 -0.87 19.77
CA ALA A 177 -5.61 -0.49 19.70
C ALA A 177 -6.35 -1.24 18.58
N PRO A 178 -7.57 -1.77 18.81
CA PRO A 178 -8.27 -2.61 17.83
C PRO A 178 -8.78 -1.81 16.62
N LEU A 179 -8.63 -2.36 15.42
CA LEU A 179 -9.14 -1.78 14.17
C LEU A 179 -10.52 -2.36 13.84
N LYS A 180 -11.58 -1.54 13.98
CA LYS A 180 -12.98 -2.00 13.89
C LYS A 180 -13.39 -2.47 12.49
N THR A 181 -12.96 -1.80 11.43
CA THR A 181 -13.45 -2.06 10.07
C THR A 181 -12.66 -3.14 9.34
N PHE A 182 -11.32 -3.13 9.46
CA PHE A 182 -10.42 -4.04 8.75
C PHE A 182 -9.97 -5.24 9.58
N GLY A 183 -10.22 -5.22 10.89
CA GLY A 183 -9.61 -6.17 11.82
C GLY A 183 -8.12 -5.87 12.07
N GLY A 184 -7.55 -6.56 13.06
CA GLY A 184 -6.16 -6.35 13.49
C GLY A 184 -6.00 -5.26 14.55
N ARG A 185 -4.75 -4.86 14.77
CA ARG A 185 -4.35 -3.88 15.78
C ARG A 185 -3.54 -2.75 15.15
N SER A 186 -3.66 -1.55 15.71
CA SER A 186 -2.88 -0.37 15.32
C SER A 186 -1.41 -0.57 15.61
N SER A 187 -0.55 -0.04 14.75
CA SER A 187 0.91 0.02 14.96
C SER A 187 1.34 1.24 15.81
N GLY A 188 0.39 2.11 16.16
CA GLY A 188 0.68 3.35 16.89
C GLY A 188 1.17 4.49 15.98
N PRO A 189 1.52 5.64 16.56
CA PRO A 189 1.99 6.82 15.83
C PRO A 189 3.45 6.72 15.35
N ASP A 190 4.31 5.97 16.05
CA ASP A 190 5.76 5.98 15.83
C ASP A 190 6.17 5.63 14.38
N PRO A 191 5.56 4.63 13.72
CA PRO A 191 5.89 4.34 12.32
C PRO A 191 5.66 5.55 11.41
N LEU A 192 4.58 6.32 11.62
CA LEU A 192 4.31 7.52 10.83
C LEU A 192 5.32 8.63 11.14
N HIS A 193 5.73 8.77 12.40
CA HIS A 193 6.78 9.70 12.80
C HIS A 193 8.09 9.41 12.06
N GLU A 194 8.50 8.14 12.02
CA GLU A 194 9.72 7.71 11.33
C GLU A 194 9.64 7.90 9.80
N LEU A 195 8.46 7.70 9.19
CA LEU A 195 8.25 8.04 7.78
C LEU A 195 8.48 9.53 7.51
N PHE A 196 7.90 10.41 8.33
CA PHE A 196 8.03 11.85 8.14
C PHE A 196 9.48 12.31 8.29
N ARG A 197 10.21 11.80 9.29
CA ARG A 197 11.65 12.06 9.43
C ARG A 197 12.45 11.58 8.23
N PHE A 198 12.12 10.39 7.71
CA PHE A 198 12.79 9.83 6.55
C PHE A 198 12.58 10.72 5.31
N VAL A 199 11.34 11.13 5.05
CA VAL A 199 11.01 12.01 3.91
C VAL A 199 11.72 13.36 4.05
N VAL A 200 11.70 14.00 5.22
CA VAL A 200 12.42 15.26 5.45
C VAL A 200 13.92 15.10 5.21
N LYS A 201 14.53 14.00 5.68
CA LYS A 201 15.95 13.70 5.45
C LYS A 201 16.25 13.54 3.96
N THR A 202 15.42 12.81 3.23
CA THR A 202 15.55 12.63 1.78
C THR A 202 15.50 13.97 1.05
N PHE A 203 14.54 14.83 1.37
CA PHE A 203 14.42 16.16 0.76
C PHE A 203 15.60 17.06 1.12
N ARG A 204 16.09 17.03 2.36
CA ARG A 204 17.31 17.76 2.76
C ARG A 204 18.53 17.34 1.95
N ASN A 205 18.69 16.04 1.68
CA ASN A 205 19.82 15.54 0.86
C ASN A 205 19.67 15.83 -0.64
N ALA A 206 18.48 16.25 -1.07
CA ALA A 206 18.12 16.50 -2.45
C ALA A 206 17.83 17.98 -2.74
N HIS A 207 18.24 18.90 -1.86
CA HIS A 207 18.07 20.34 -2.07
C HIS A 207 18.69 20.80 -3.40
N GLY A 208 18.02 21.72 -4.10
CA GLY A 208 18.50 22.26 -5.39
C GLY A 208 18.55 21.26 -6.54
N ARG A 209 17.82 20.14 -6.44
CA ARG A 209 17.67 19.15 -7.51
C ARG A 209 16.34 18.41 -7.42
N LYS A 210 16.05 17.62 -8.46
CA LYS A 210 14.95 16.64 -8.41
C LYS A 210 15.35 15.42 -7.60
N LEU A 211 14.36 14.72 -7.06
CA LEU A 211 14.55 13.40 -6.48
C LEU A 211 15.05 12.43 -7.55
N THR A 212 16.00 11.60 -7.17
CA THR A 212 16.49 10.50 -8.00
C THR A 212 15.52 9.31 -7.95
N SER A 213 15.64 8.41 -8.92
CA SER A 213 14.91 7.13 -8.95
C SER A 213 15.06 6.35 -7.64
N LEU A 214 16.28 6.28 -7.10
CA LEU A 214 16.57 5.61 -5.84
C LEU A 214 15.89 6.29 -4.63
N GLU A 215 15.86 7.61 -4.59
CA GLU A 215 15.18 8.34 -3.51
C GLU A 215 13.66 8.18 -3.58
N CYS A 216 13.07 8.25 -4.78
CA CYS A 216 11.65 7.92 -4.99
C CYS A 216 11.33 6.49 -4.56
N HIS A 217 12.19 5.54 -4.94
CA HIS A 217 12.07 4.13 -4.55
C HIS A 217 12.15 3.97 -3.03
N ASP A 218 13.13 4.59 -2.39
CA ASP A 218 13.35 4.49 -0.94
C ASP A 218 12.18 5.09 -0.14
N VAL A 219 11.61 6.21 -0.59
CA VAL A 219 10.41 6.80 0.05
C VAL A 219 9.22 5.84 -0.06
N LEU A 220 8.98 5.24 -1.23
CA LEU A 220 7.89 4.28 -1.42
C LEU A 220 8.09 2.99 -0.62
N CYS A 221 9.32 2.50 -0.54
CA CYS A 221 9.70 1.39 0.33
C CYS A 221 9.47 1.69 1.81
N LYS A 222 9.83 2.91 2.27
CA LYS A 222 9.59 3.37 3.64
C LYS A 222 8.09 3.48 3.95
N ILE A 223 7.29 3.94 2.98
CA ILE A 223 5.83 3.92 3.08
C ILE A 223 5.33 2.48 3.24
N GLY A 224 5.82 1.56 2.41
CA GLY A 224 5.50 0.13 2.49
C GLY A 224 5.78 -0.48 3.87
N GLU A 225 6.90 -0.12 4.48
CA GLU A 225 7.32 -0.57 5.81
C GLU A 225 6.36 -0.08 6.90
N VAL A 226 6.00 1.21 6.86
CA VAL A 226 5.16 1.86 7.87
C VAL A 226 3.70 1.41 7.81
N VAL A 227 3.24 0.96 6.65
CA VAL A 227 1.88 0.45 6.45
C VAL A 227 1.72 -1.03 6.85
N VAL A 228 2.79 -1.73 7.28
CA VAL A 228 2.68 -3.12 7.75
C VAL A 228 1.80 -3.19 9.01
N VAL A 229 0.54 -3.60 8.83
CA VAL A 229 -0.48 -3.63 9.87
C VAL A 229 -0.31 -4.87 10.76
N GLY A 230 -0.01 -4.65 12.04
CA GLY A 230 -0.49 -5.46 13.16
C GLY A 230 -0.37 -6.98 13.04
N GLY A 231 0.66 -7.48 12.34
CA GLY A 231 0.96 -8.90 12.19
C GLY A 231 0.08 -9.71 11.22
N VAL A 232 -0.77 -9.09 10.39
CA VAL A 232 -1.72 -9.84 9.54
C VAL A 232 -1.19 -10.08 8.12
N ARG A 233 -0.57 -9.08 7.49
CA ARG A 233 0.01 -9.22 6.13
C ARG A 233 1.06 -8.14 5.85
N ARG A 234 2.23 -8.55 5.33
CA ARG A 234 3.25 -7.61 4.86
C ARG A 234 2.76 -6.89 3.60
N SER A 235 3.09 -5.61 3.48
CA SER A 235 2.99 -4.88 2.21
C SER A 235 3.83 -5.61 1.16
N ALA A 236 3.33 -5.68 -0.07
CA ALA A 236 4.05 -6.25 -1.20
C ALA A 236 4.05 -5.21 -2.31
N MET A 237 5.26 -4.84 -2.76
CA MET A 237 5.46 -3.82 -3.78
C MET A 237 6.37 -4.35 -4.88
N ILE A 238 6.24 -3.77 -6.07
CA ILE A 238 7.18 -3.97 -7.18
C ILE A 238 7.63 -2.60 -7.67
N SER A 239 8.94 -2.41 -7.83
CA SER A 239 9.55 -1.18 -8.32
C SER A 239 10.08 -1.39 -9.74
N LEU A 240 9.57 -0.61 -10.68
CA LEU A 240 10.02 -0.59 -12.07
C LEU A 240 10.97 0.58 -12.31
N SER A 241 12.06 0.34 -13.03
CA SER A 241 13.09 1.34 -13.34
C SER A 241 13.63 1.13 -14.75
N ASN A 242 14.31 2.12 -15.32
CA ASN A 242 14.94 1.94 -16.63
C ASN A 242 16.10 0.95 -16.52
N LEU A 243 16.32 0.17 -17.58
CA LEU A 243 17.48 -0.72 -17.68
C LEU A 243 18.82 -0.01 -17.45
N SER A 244 18.94 1.25 -17.88
CA SER A 244 20.16 2.06 -17.76
C SER A 244 20.37 2.65 -16.35
N ASP A 245 19.49 2.40 -15.39
CA ASP A 245 19.56 3.02 -14.08
C ASP A 245 20.43 2.20 -13.11
N ASP A 246 21.74 2.48 -13.12
CA ASP A 246 22.71 1.79 -12.26
C ASP A 246 22.43 1.96 -10.76
N ARG A 247 21.79 3.07 -10.35
CA ARG A 247 21.43 3.30 -8.94
C ARG A 247 20.39 2.28 -8.51
N MET A 248 19.40 2.04 -9.35
CA MET A 248 18.35 1.06 -9.10
C MET A 248 18.85 -0.37 -9.28
N ARG A 249 19.70 -0.64 -10.29
CA ARG A 249 20.30 -1.96 -10.51
C ARG A 249 21.02 -2.47 -9.26
N HIS A 250 21.81 -1.60 -8.63
CA HIS A 250 22.65 -2.00 -7.49
C HIS A 250 22.06 -1.65 -6.11
N CYS A 251 20.82 -1.15 -6.04
CA CYS A 251 20.26 -0.68 -4.75
C CYS A 251 20.05 -1.79 -3.72
N LYS A 252 20.01 -3.05 -4.16
CA LYS A 252 19.94 -4.27 -3.32
C LYS A 252 21.17 -5.17 -3.50
N SER A 253 22.32 -4.60 -3.82
CA SER A 253 23.62 -5.28 -3.80
C SER A 253 24.37 -5.02 -2.49
N GLY A 254 25.31 -5.90 -2.12
CA GLY A 254 26.06 -5.81 -0.86
C GLY A 254 25.17 -5.96 0.39
N SER A 255 25.60 -5.41 1.53
CA SER A 255 24.89 -5.47 2.82
C SER A 255 23.72 -4.48 2.93
N TRP A 256 22.90 -4.37 1.89
CA TRP A 256 21.78 -3.42 1.83
C TRP A 256 20.73 -3.67 2.91
N TRP A 257 20.57 -4.90 3.40
CA TRP A 257 19.59 -5.24 4.43
C TRP A 257 19.89 -4.60 5.79
N GLU A 258 21.16 -4.27 6.06
CA GLU A 258 21.58 -3.54 7.26
C GLU A 258 21.46 -2.03 7.07
N ALA A 259 21.93 -1.51 5.92
CA ALA A 259 21.99 -0.07 5.68
C ALA A 259 20.64 0.53 5.23
N ASN A 260 19.84 -0.24 4.50
CA ASN A 260 18.59 0.17 3.88
C ASN A 260 17.52 -0.92 3.97
N PRO A 261 17.15 -1.37 5.19
CA PRO A 261 16.21 -2.47 5.41
C PRO A 261 14.84 -2.25 4.74
N GLN A 262 14.41 -0.99 4.57
CA GLN A 262 13.16 -0.65 3.90
C GLN A 262 13.10 -1.20 2.46
N ARG A 263 14.24 -1.39 1.78
CA ARG A 263 14.29 -1.95 0.40
C ARG A 263 13.84 -3.40 0.33
N ALA A 264 13.64 -4.08 1.46
CA ALA A 264 13.06 -5.42 1.50
C ALA A 264 11.57 -5.44 1.11
N LEU A 265 10.90 -4.29 1.12
CA LEU A 265 9.46 -4.18 0.89
C LEU A 265 9.08 -4.24 -0.60
N SER A 266 10.06 -4.19 -1.51
CA SER A 266 9.85 -4.28 -2.95
C SER A 266 10.75 -5.31 -3.62
N ASN A 267 10.19 -5.93 -4.66
CA ASN A 267 10.97 -6.58 -5.70
C ASN A 267 11.23 -5.56 -6.82
N ASN A 268 12.41 -5.59 -7.41
CA ASN A 268 12.83 -4.58 -8.38
C ASN A 268 12.97 -5.21 -9.76
N SER A 269 12.55 -4.51 -10.80
CA SER A 269 12.69 -4.96 -12.18
C SER A 269 13.06 -3.81 -13.10
N ALA A 270 13.95 -4.10 -14.05
CA ALA A 270 14.25 -3.21 -15.15
C ALA A 270 13.18 -3.34 -16.24
N VAL A 271 12.77 -2.21 -16.82
CA VAL A 271 11.86 -2.15 -17.97
C VAL A 271 12.70 -2.05 -19.25
N TYR A 272 12.40 -2.94 -20.19
CA TYR A 272 13.00 -2.99 -21.51
C TYR A 272 12.02 -2.38 -22.52
N ASN A 273 12.29 -1.15 -22.95
CA ASN A 273 11.46 -0.46 -23.96
C ASN A 273 11.86 -0.85 -25.39
N GLU A 274 13.04 -1.40 -25.56
CA GLU A 274 13.58 -1.89 -26.83
C GLU A 274 14.44 -3.14 -26.60
N LYS A 275 14.80 -3.83 -27.68
CA LYS A 275 15.70 -4.98 -27.60
C LYS A 275 17.06 -4.51 -27.09
N PRO A 276 17.56 -5.03 -25.96
CA PRO A 276 18.84 -4.60 -25.41
C PRO A 276 19.98 -4.98 -26.34
N GLU A 277 21.05 -4.19 -26.32
CA GLU A 277 22.31 -4.60 -26.94
C GLU A 277 22.81 -5.91 -26.31
N ILE A 278 23.50 -6.73 -27.09
CA ILE A 278 23.99 -8.05 -26.64
C ILE A 278 24.84 -7.89 -25.37
N GLY A 279 25.66 -6.83 -25.27
CA GLY A 279 26.46 -6.57 -24.07
C GLY A 279 25.62 -6.37 -22.81
N THR A 280 24.60 -5.51 -22.87
CA THR A 280 23.69 -5.27 -21.74
C THR A 280 22.87 -6.51 -21.40
N PHE A 281 22.40 -7.24 -22.41
CA PHE A 281 21.67 -8.50 -22.20
C PHE A 281 22.53 -9.54 -21.47
N MET A 282 23.77 -9.75 -21.92
CA MET A 282 24.67 -10.73 -21.29
C MET A 282 25.03 -10.34 -19.86
N ALA A 283 25.18 -9.06 -19.56
CA ALA A 283 25.43 -8.58 -18.20
C ALA A 283 24.28 -8.92 -17.25
N GLU A 284 23.03 -8.74 -17.68
CA GLU A 284 21.82 -9.05 -16.89
C GLU A 284 21.54 -10.57 -16.83
N TRP A 285 21.93 -11.33 -17.86
CA TRP A 285 21.73 -12.79 -17.89
C TRP A 285 22.67 -13.54 -16.93
N ILE A 286 23.86 -13.01 -16.67
CA ILE A 286 24.90 -13.66 -15.84
C ILE A 286 24.82 -13.21 -14.37
N SER A 287 24.12 -12.11 -14.07
CA SER A 287 24.03 -11.49 -12.73
C SER A 287 23.17 -12.25 -11.74
#